data_AF-A0A093YPS7-F1
#
_entry.id   AF-A0A093YPS7-F1
#
_cell.length_a   1.000
_cell.length_b   1.000
_cell.length_c   1.000
_cell.angle_alpha   90.00
_cell.angle_beta   90.00
_cell.angle_gamma   90.00
#
_symmetry.space_group_name_H-M   'P 1'
#
loop_
_entity.id
_entity.type
_entity.pdbx_description
1 polymer ?
#
loop_
_entity_poly.entity_id
_entity_poly.type
_entity_poly.pdbx_seq_one_letter_code
_entity_poly.pdbx_strand_id
1 'polypeptide(L)'
;MPLETEGVTYEEWFEAARVWNSIITDKKNEYWEQLVPGRPVIFDNWRVMHARSAFEGKRRMCGGYINRDDFISRYWNTNFSREEILKRII
;
A
#
# COMPACT_ATOMS: atom_id res chain seq x y z
N MET A 1 -10.54 -17.83 -5.82
CA MET A 1 -10.53 -19.16 -5.18
C MET A 1 -9.94 -20.12 -6.20
N PRO A 2 -8.98 -20.99 -5.84
CA PRO A 2 -8.43 -21.98 -6.77
C PRO A 2 -9.59 -22.77 -7.41
N LEU A 3 -9.56 -22.93 -8.73
CA LEU A 3 -10.60 -23.65 -9.49
C LEU A 3 -10.09 -25.07 -9.73
N GLU A 4 -10.95 -26.07 -9.48
CA GLU A 4 -10.57 -27.50 -9.45
C GLU A 4 -10.16 -28.09 -10.80
N THR A 5 -10.42 -27.41 -11.93
CA THR A 5 -10.34 -28.08 -13.24
C THR A 5 -9.41 -27.45 -14.26
N GLU A 6 -9.07 -26.15 -14.19
CA GLU A 6 -8.13 -25.50 -15.14
C GLU A 6 -7.36 -24.31 -14.49
N GLY A 7 -6.70 -24.54 -13.36
CA GLY A 7 -5.90 -23.52 -12.68
C GLY A 7 -4.86 -24.10 -11.72
N VAL A 8 -4.16 -23.21 -10.99
CA VAL A 8 -3.27 -23.61 -9.90
C VAL A 8 -4.08 -24.36 -8.85
N THR A 9 -3.60 -25.52 -8.42
CA THR A 9 -4.27 -26.33 -7.38
C THR A 9 -4.37 -25.57 -6.06
N TYR A 10 -5.24 -26.02 -5.16
CA TYR A 10 -5.36 -25.42 -3.84
C TYR A 10 -4.02 -25.51 -3.10
N GLU A 11 -3.39 -26.68 -3.14
CA GLU A 11 -2.10 -26.95 -2.52
C GLU A 11 -1.02 -25.99 -3.02
N GLU A 12 -0.87 -25.87 -4.35
CA GLU A 12 0.11 -24.96 -4.95
C GLU A 12 -0.15 -23.48 -4.60
N TRP A 13 -1.41 -23.06 -4.56
CA TRP A 13 -1.76 -21.70 -4.16
C TRP A 13 -1.38 -21.43 -2.70
N PHE A 14 -1.65 -22.38 -1.80
CA PHE A 14 -1.29 -22.23 -0.38
C PHE A 14 0.22 -22.26 -0.17
N GLU A 15 0.97 -23.08 -0.92
CA GLU A 15 2.43 -23.02 -0.86
C GLU A 15 2.96 -21.65 -1.30
N ALA A 16 2.47 -21.11 -2.41
CA ALA A 16 2.85 -19.78 -2.87
C ALA A 16 2.46 -18.69 -1.85
N ALA A 17 1.26 -18.78 -1.26
CA ALA A 17 0.79 -17.86 -0.24
C ALA A 17 1.65 -17.92 1.04
N ARG A 18 2.14 -19.10 1.45
CA ARG A 18 3.05 -19.24 2.59
C ARG A 18 4.40 -18.58 2.32
N VAL A 19 4.95 -18.76 1.12
CA VAL A 19 6.19 -18.08 0.70
C VAL A 19 6.00 -16.57 0.66
N TRP A 20 4.88 -16.10 0.10
CA TRP A 20 4.58 -14.67 0.09
C TRP A 20 4.43 -14.12 1.50
N ASN A 21 3.70 -14.82 2.37
CA ASN A 21 3.53 -14.43 3.77
C ASN A 21 4.87 -14.35 4.50
N SER A 22 5.77 -15.32 4.31
CA SER A 22 7.08 -15.29 4.95
C SER A 22 7.90 -14.05 4.55
N ILE A 23 7.78 -13.61 3.29
CA ILE A 23 8.42 -12.39 2.80
C ILE A 23 7.81 -11.14 3.44
N ILE A 24 6.48 -11.00 3.43
CA ILE A 24 5.83 -9.78 3.93
C ILE A 24 5.88 -9.65 5.46
N THR A 25 6.11 -10.74 6.20
CA THR A 25 6.29 -10.74 7.66
C THR A 25 7.75 -10.80 8.11
N ASP A 26 8.71 -10.84 7.18
CA ASP A 26 10.13 -10.78 7.52
C ASP A 26 10.45 -9.41 8.12
N LYS A 27 11.06 -9.39 9.31
CA LYS A 27 11.37 -8.16 10.05
C LYS A 27 12.27 -7.19 9.29
N LYS A 28 13.09 -7.67 8.36
CA LYS A 28 13.90 -6.80 7.50
C LYS A 28 13.08 -6.00 6.49
N ASN A 29 11.86 -6.45 6.19
CA ASN A 29 10.94 -5.83 5.24
C ASN A 29 9.88 -4.96 5.94
N GLU A 30 9.85 -4.94 7.27
CA GLU A 30 8.91 -4.16 8.05
C GLU A 30 9.52 -2.80 8.46
N TYR A 31 8.73 -1.74 8.37
CA TYR A 31 9.04 -0.45 8.97
C TYR A 31 8.05 -0.17 10.11
N TRP A 32 8.59 0.11 11.30
CA TRP A 32 7.80 0.35 12.52
C TRP A 32 7.94 1.78 12.99
N GLU A 33 6.79 2.43 13.21
CA GLU A 33 6.74 3.80 13.70
C GLU A 33 5.51 3.99 14.58
N GLN A 34 5.69 4.60 15.75
CA GLN A 34 4.58 4.93 16.64
C GLN A 34 3.97 6.28 16.23
N LEU A 35 2.69 6.28 15.88
CA LEU A 35 2.01 7.53 15.53
C LEU A 35 1.73 8.38 16.77
N VAL A 36 2.05 9.66 16.65
CA VAL A 36 1.78 10.70 17.64
C VAL A 36 0.69 11.63 17.12
N PRO A 37 -0.14 12.24 17.99
CA PRO A 37 -1.13 13.21 17.57
C PRO A 37 -0.54 14.32 16.69
N GLY A 38 -1.24 14.67 15.61
CA GLY A 38 -0.80 15.70 14.64
C GLY A 38 0.11 15.18 13.52
N ARG A 39 0.60 13.93 13.57
CA ARG A 39 1.41 13.35 12.51
C ARG A 39 0.60 12.40 11.62
N PRO A 40 0.33 12.75 10.35
CA PRO A 40 -0.29 11.83 9.41
C PRO A 40 0.73 10.80 8.89
N VAL A 41 0.23 9.64 8.44
CA VAL A 41 0.97 8.72 7.57
C VAL A 41 0.20 8.62 6.27
N ILE A 42 0.92 8.77 5.16
CA ILE A 42 0.38 8.68 3.80
C ILE A 42 1.23 7.66 3.07
N PHE A 43 0.60 6.70 2.41
CA PHE A 43 1.27 5.68 1.62
C PHE A 43 0.40 5.26 0.43
N ASP A 44 1.03 4.69 -0.59
CA ASP A 44 0.33 4.12 -1.74
C ASP A 44 -0.28 2.77 -1.35
N ASN A 45 -1.61 2.73 -1.20
CA ASN A 45 -2.34 1.53 -0.79
C ASN A 45 -2.28 0.38 -1.82
N TRP A 46 -1.90 0.65 -3.07
CA TRP A 46 -1.71 -0.40 -4.07
C TRP A 46 -0.34 -1.08 -3.97
N ARG A 47 0.57 -0.53 -3.16
CA ARG A 47 1.94 -1.02 -3.03
C ARG A 47 2.31 -1.38 -1.59
N VAL A 48 1.92 -0.55 -0.63
CA VAL A 48 2.38 -0.67 0.76
C VAL A 48 1.29 -1.30 1.61
N MET A 49 1.56 -2.51 2.08
CA MET A 49 0.78 -3.12 3.15
C MET A 49 1.06 -2.40 4.47
N HIS A 50 0.05 -2.30 5.32
CA HIS A 50 0.17 -1.66 6.62
C HIS A 50 -0.60 -2.47 7.66
N ALA A 51 -0.05 -2.51 8.87
CA ALA A 51 -0.63 -3.19 10.01
C ALA A 51 -0.37 -2.39 11.29
N ARG A 52 -0.83 -2.91 12.42
CA ARG A 52 -0.54 -2.35 13.75
C ARG A 52 -0.31 -3.48 14.74
N SER A 53 0.51 -3.22 15.75
CA SER A 53 0.56 -4.07 16.93
C SER A 53 -0.75 -4.05 17.72
N ALA A 54 -0.89 -5.00 18.64
CA ALA A 54 -1.94 -4.98 19.64
C ALA A 54 -1.93 -3.64 20.39
N PHE A 55 -3.12 -3.19 20.78
CA PHE A 55 -3.31 -1.85 21.32
C PHE A 55 -3.67 -1.91 22.80
N GLU A 56 -3.07 -1.01 23.60
CA GLU A 56 -3.37 -0.81 25.01
C GLU A 56 -3.77 0.66 25.24
N GLY A 57 -4.80 0.91 26.06
CA GLY A 57 -5.23 2.27 26.44
C GLY A 57 -6.32 2.90 25.57
N LYS A 58 -6.25 4.21 25.32
CA LYS A 58 -7.22 4.98 24.50
C LYS A 58 -6.51 5.66 23.33
N ARG A 59 -7.04 5.49 22.10
CA ARG A 59 -6.52 6.09 20.88
C ARG A 59 -7.65 6.43 19.93
N ARG A 60 -7.57 7.58 19.28
CA ARG A 60 -8.45 7.98 18.19
C ARG A 60 -7.61 8.29 16.95
N MET A 61 -8.02 7.78 15.81
CA MET A 61 -7.45 8.10 14.51
C MET A 61 -8.57 8.46 13.54
N CYS A 62 -8.25 9.27 12.54
CA CYS A 62 -9.07 9.46 11.36
C CYS A 62 -8.25 9.02 10.14
N GLY A 63 -8.96 8.53 9.13
CA GLY A 63 -8.38 8.12 7.85
C GLY A 63 -9.24 8.65 6.71
N GLY A 64 -8.63 8.78 5.54
CA GLY A 64 -9.28 9.16 4.31
C GLY A 64 -8.48 8.63 3.13
N TYR A 65 -9.13 8.55 1.97
CA TYR A 65 -8.52 8.10 0.72
C TYR A 65 -8.55 9.23 -0.30
N ILE A 66 -7.53 9.28 -1.13
CA ILE A 66 -7.44 10.14 -2.31
C ILE A 66 -7.19 9.22 -3.50
N ASN A 67 -7.87 9.45 -4.62
CA ASN A 67 -7.61 8.69 -5.83
C ASN A 67 -6.18 8.93 -6.33
N ARG A 68 -5.55 7.87 -6.83
CA ARG A 68 -4.17 7.96 -7.33
C ARG A 68 -4.03 8.97 -8.47
N ASP A 69 -5.00 9.01 -9.38
CA ASP A 69 -4.97 9.91 -10.53
C ASP A 69 -5.06 11.39 -10.12
N ASP A 70 -5.89 11.70 -9.12
CA ASP A 70 -5.99 13.05 -8.55
C ASP A 70 -4.65 13.47 -7.90
N PHE A 71 -4.02 12.56 -7.16
CA PHE A 71 -2.70 12.80 -6.56
C PHE A 71 -1.62 13.03 -7.63
N ILE A 72 -1.56 12.18 -8.66
CA ILE A 72 -0.57 12.31 -9.75
C ILE A 72 -0.81 13.60 -10.55
N SER A 73 -2.06 13.91 -10.87
CA SER A 73 -2.42 15.17 -11.55
C SER A 73 -1.97 16.38 -10.73
N ARG A 74 -2.25 16.42 -9.43
CA ARG A 74 -1.82 17.51 -8.56
C ARG A 74 -0.29 17.60 -8.48
N TYR A 75 0.39 16.47 -8.29
CA TYR A 75 1.85 16.40 -8.25
C TYR A 75 2.46 16.96 -9.54
N TRP A 76 1.93 16.60 -10.71
CA TRP A 76 2.43 17.12 -11.98
C TRP A 76 2.26 18.63 -12.08
N ASN A 77 1.04 19.12 -11.83
CA ASN A 77 0.73 20.54 -11.92
C ASN A 77 1.51 21.42 -10.92
N THR A 78 2.01 20.87 -9.81
CA THR A 78 2.79 21.64 -8.83
C THR A 78 4.30 21.52 -9.00
N ASN A 79 4.81 20.53 -9.74
CA ASN A 79 6.25 20.23 -9.81
C ASN A 79 6.86 20.37 -11.22
N PHE A 80 6.04 20.51 -12.27
CA PHE A 80 6.52 20.62 -13.64
C PHE A 80 5.85 21.77 -14.39
N SER A 81 6.53 22.27 -15.41
CA SER A 81 5.96 23.24 -16.36
C SER A 81 4.90 22.59 -17.23
N ARG A 82 4.01 23.42 -17.81
CA ARG A 82 2.97 22.96 -18.73
C ARG A 82 3.54 22.17 -19.91
N GLU A 83 4.68 22.59 -20.45
CA GLU A 83 5.31 21.92 -21.59
C GLU A 83 5.81 20.51 -21.25
N GLU A 84 6.43 20.36 -20.07
CA GLU A 84 6.86 19.05 -19.56
C GLU A 84 5.69 18.12 -19.29
N ILE A 85 4.56 18.64 -18.79
CA ILE A 85 3.34 17.87 -18.56
C ILE A 85 2.76 17.40 -19.90
N LEU A 86 2.67 18.28 -20.91
CA LEU A 86 2.11 17.93 -22.22
C LEU A 86 2.93 16.82 -22.92
N LYS A 87 4.26 16.83 -22.79
CA LYS A 87 5.16 15.77 -23.31
C LYS A 87 4.99 14.41 -22.63
N ARG A 88 4.30 14.34 -21.48
CA ARG A 88 4.02 13.08 -20.76
C ARG A 88 2.65 12.50 -21.08
N ILE A 89 1.76 13.32 -21.65
CA ILE A 89 0.38 12.95 -22.00
C ILE A 89 0.28 12.53 -23.47
N ILE A 90 1.08 13.17 -24.33
CA ILE A 90 1.17 12.95 -25.78
C ILE A 90 2.41 12.12 -26.07
#